data_AF-A0ABD3AVJ1-F1
#
_entry.id   AF-A0ABD3AVJ1-F1
#
_cell.length_a   1.000
_cell.length_b   1.000
_cell.length_c   1.000
_cell.angle_alpha   90.00
_cell.angle_beta   90.00
_cell.angle_gamma   90.00
#
_symmetry.space_group_name_H-M   'P 1'
#
loop_
_entity.id
_entity.type
_entity.pdbx_description
1 polymer ?
#
loop_
_entity_poly.entity_id
_entity_poly.type
_entity_poly.pdbx_seq_one_letter_code
_entity_poly.pdbx_strand_id
1 'polypeptide(L)'
;MEMNTLKDMVLGKPAPLVSTFRLSYYSILNLMSRAEGQFTAEHVIKNSFHQFQYEKALPDIGKKVSKLEEEAAKLDSSGEAEVAEYHKLKLEISQLEKKLMAEITQPERILYFLQPGRLVKVREGGTDWGWGVVVNVVKKSPAASGSLPAALASARGNSYIVDTLLHCSLGSSENGSHPKPCPPRPGEKGEMQVVPVQLALISTISKIRVSIPSDLRPVEARQSTLLAVQELGKRFPQGLPKLNPVKDTGIEDSELVELVNQVEQLEQKLFAHPLNKSQDEHQLKTFQRKAEVNHEIQQLKLKIVILRIVPAY
;
A
#
# COMPACT_ATOMS: atom_id res chain seq x y z
N MET A 1 0.07 20.93 -2.21
CA MET A 1 0.40 20.53 -3.59
C MET A 1 1.77 19.90 -3.56
N GLU A 2 1.96 18.74 -4.16
CA GLU A 2 3.24 18.02 -4.10
C GLU A 2 4.28 18.68 -5.02
N MET A 3 5.56 18.67 -4.62
CA MET A 3 6.67 19.27 -5.38
C MET A 3 6.73 18.80 -6.84
N ASN A 4 6.36 17.55 -7.11
CA ASN A 4 6.32 16.99 -8.46
C ASN A 4 5.24 17.65 -9.34
N THR A 5 4.07 17.97 -8.77
CA THR A 5 2.99 18.65 -9.49
C THR A 5 3.36 20.08 -9.88
N LEU A 6 4.13 20.78 -9.03
CA LEU A 6 4.62 22.13 -9.31
C LEU A 6 5.69 22.13 -10.42
N LYS A 7 6.60 21.13 -10.39
CA LYS A 7 7.59 20.94 -11.46
C LYS A 7 6.91 20.65 -12.80
N ASP A 8 5.92 19.78 -12.82
CA ASP A 8 5.16 19.48 -14.03
C ASP A 8 4.35 20.68 -14.53
N MET A 9 3.86 21.54 -13.64
CA MET A 9 3.14 22.76 -14.05
C MET A 9 4.07 23.79 -14.73
N VAL A 10 5.30 23.94 -14.24
CA VAL A 10 6.25 24.97 -14.71
C VAL A 10 7.10 24.47 -15.89
N LEU A 11 7.52 23.21 -15.86
CA LEU A 11 8.47 22.62 -16.83
C LEU A 11 7.85 21.47 -17.65
N GLY A 12 6.57 21.14 -17.42
CA GLY A 12 5.91 20.04 -18.09
C GLY A 12 5.72 20.27 -19.58
N LYS A 13 5.49 19.17 -20.28
CA LYS A 13 5.16 19.21 -21.71
C LYS A 13 3.73 19.72 -21.89
N PRO A 14 3.43 20.42 -23.00
CA PRO A 14 2.06 20.78 -23.34
C PRO A 14 1.15 19.54 -23.33
N ALA A 15 -0.04 19.67 -22.74
CA ALA A 15 -1.00 18.57 -22.71
C ALA A 15 -1.39 18.17 -24.14
N PRO A 16 -1.43 16.86 -24.46
CA PRO A 16 -1.89 16.43 -25.77
C PRO A 16 -3.36 16.81 -25.95
N LEU A 17 -3.74 17.23 -27.15
CA LEU A 17 -5.15 17.41 -27.49
C LEU A 17 -5.80 16.02 -27.48
N VAL A 18 -6.67 15.72 -26.52
CA VAL A 18 -7.40 14.45 -26.43
C VAL A 18 -8.87 14.70 -26.73
N SER A 19 -9.44 13.93 -27.65
CA SER A 19 -10.87 14.05 -27.98
C SER A 19 -11.76 13.64 -26.80
N THR A 20 -12.74 14.46 -26.47
CA THR A 20 -13.79 14.17 -25.47
C THR A 20 -15.13 13.83 -26.13
N PHE A 21 -15.12 13.41 -27.39
CA PHE A 21 -16.32 13.10 -28.16
C PHE A 21 -17.17 12.04 -27.45
N ARG A 22 -18.45 12.36 -27.25
CA ARG A 22 -19.48 11.48 -26.70
C ARG A 22 -20.77 11.71 -27.45
N LEU A 23 -21.52 10.64 -27.72
CA LEU A 23 -22.85 10.76 -28.30
C LEU A 23 -23.86 11.06 -27.18
N SER A 24 -24.59 12.15 -27.34
CA SER A 24 -25.74 12.44 -26.48
C SER A 24 -27.01 11.90 -27.11
N TYR A 25 -28.03 11.61 -26.30
CA TYR A 25 -29.35 11.22 -26.79
C TYR A 25 -29.89 12.22 -27.84
N TYR A 26 -29.68 13.51 -27.60
CA TYR A 26 -30.04 14.58 -28.53
C TYR A 26 -29.26 14.49 -29.86
N SER A 27 -27.97 14.20 -29.82
CA SER A 27 -27.13 14.02 -31.02
C SER A 27 -27.64 12.85 -31.87
N ILE A 28 -27.96 11.73 -31.23
CA ILE A 28 -28.48 10.53 -31.88
C ILE A 28 -29.84 10.81 -32.53
N LEU A 29 -30.76 11.43 -31.79
CA LEU A 29 -32.09 11.78 -32.32
C LEU A 29 -32.01 12.69 -33.55
N ASN A 30 -31.10 13.67 -33.56
CA ASN A 30 -30.94 14.55 -34.71
C ASN A 30 -30.35 13.82 -35.92
N LEU A 31 -29.40 12.91 -35.70
CA LEU A 31 -28.84 12.07 -36.75
C LEU A 31 -29.89 11.10 -37.32
N MET A 32 -30.84 10.64 -36.51
CA MET A 32 -31.92 9.75 -36.95
C MET A 32 -33.09 10.48 -37.62
N SER A 33 -33.43 11.69 -37.18
CA SER A 33 -34.66 12.39 -37.59
C SER A 33 -34.47 13.40 -38.73
N ARG A 34 -33.26 13.92 -38.95
CA ARG A 34 -33.00 15.02 -39.89
C ARG A 34 -32.07 14.67 -41.04
N ALA A 35 -31.22 13.65 -40.88
CA ALA A 35 -30.40 13.16 -41.97
C ALA A 35 -31.21 12.10 -42.72
N GLU A 36 -31.69 12.41 -43.92
CA GLU A 36 -32.40 11.51 -44.85
C GLU A 36 -31.51 10.34 -45.31
N GLY A 37 -31.06 9.48 -44.39
CA GLY A 37 -30.18 8.33 -44.64
C GLY A 37 -28.71 8.65 -44.94
N GLN A 38 -28.32 9.93 -45.10
CA GLN A 38 -26.95 10.29 -45.52
C GLN A 38 -25.88 10.21 -44.40
N PHE A 39 -26.23 10.43 -43.13
CA PHE A 39 -25.26 10.44 -42.03
C PHE A 39 -25.79 9.65 -40.83
N THR A 40 -25.47 8.35 -40.78
CA THR A 40 -25.79 7.50 -39.62
C THR A 40 -24.91 7.86 -38.42
N ALA A 41 -25.37 7.55 -37.21
CA ALA A 41 -24.57 7.72 -36.00
C ALA A 41 -23.22 6.98 -36.10
N GLU A 42 -23.23 5.80 -36.70
CA GLU A 42 -22.03 4.99 -36.99
C GLU A 42 -21.02 5.72 -37.88
N HIS A 43 -21.49 6.45 -38.91
CA HIS A 43 -20.63 7.24 -39.77
C HIS A 43 -19.93 8.36 -38.99
N VAL A 44 -20.66 9.04 -38.09
CA VAL A 44 -20.11 10.10 -37.23
C VAL A 44 -19.10 9.54 -36.24
N ILE A 45 -19.37 8.37 -35.65
CA ILE A 45 -18.42 7.71 -34.74
C ILE A 45 -17.15 7.35 -35.48
N LYS A 46 -17.26 6.72 -36.66
CA LYS A 46 -16.12 6.26 -37.45
C LYS A 46 -15.20 7.41 -37.89
N ASN A 47 -15.78 8.56 -38.23
CA ASN A 47 -15.03 9.74 -38.67
C ASN A 47 -14.73 10.73 -37.53
N SER A 48 -14.98 10.35 -36.27
CA SER A 48 -14.70 11.20 -35.12
C SER A 48 -13.18 11.33 -34.86
N PHE A 49 -12.76 12.49 -34.34
CA PHE A 49 -11.36 12.69 -33.96
C PHE A 49 -10.91 11.70 -32.86
N HIS A 50 -11.83 11.27 -32.00
CA HIS A 50 -11.61 10.24 -31.00
C HIS A 50 -11.22 8.90 -31.63
N GLN A 51 -11.99 8.45 -32.63
CA GLN A 51 -11.69 7.23 -33.38
C GLN A 51 -10.35 7.32 -34.11
N PHE A 52 -10.05 8.46 -34.75
CA PHE A 52 -8.77 8.69 -35.41
C PHE A 52 -7.57 8.58 -34.46
N GLN A 53 -7.66 9.20 -33.27
CA GLN A 53 -6.61 9.11 -32.26
C GLN A 53 -6.36 7.66 -31.80
N TYR A 54 -7.42 6.86 -31.70
CA TYR A 54 -7.31 5.45 -31.33
C TYR A 54 -6.74 4.57 -32.41
N GLU A 55 -7.21 4.69 -33.65
CA GLU A 55 -6.67 3.93 -34.77
C GLU A 55 -5.19 4.21 -34.97
N LYS A 56 -4.76 5.45 -34.73
CA LYS A 56 -3.34 5.82 -34.75
C LYS A 56 -2.54 5.18 -33.60
N ALA A 57 -3.12 5.03 -32.41
CA ALA A 57 -2.44 4.46 -31.24
C ALA A 57 -2.43 2.91 -31.25
N LEU A 58 -3.36 2.27 -31.97
CA LEU A 58 -3.55 0.82 -31.95
C LEU A 58 -2.32 0.01 -32.41
N PRO A 59 -1.59 0.39 -33.48
CA PRO A 59 -0.37 -0.28 -33.90
C PRO A 59 0.73 -0.22 -32.85
N ASP A 60 0.85 0.92 -32.15
CA ASP A 60 1.88 1.10 -31.12
C ASP A 60 1.58 0.25 -29.88
N ILE A 61 0.31 0.16 -29.49
CA ILE A 61 -0.13 -0.75 -28.42
C ILE A 61 0.10 -2.22 -28.85
N GLY A 62 -0.23 -2.57 -30.10
CA GLY A 62 0.01 -3.92 -30.64
C GLY A 62 1.49 -4.31 -30.65
N LYS A 63 2.39 -3.39 -31.07
CA LYS A 63 3.84 -3.59 -31.01
C LYS A 63 4.33 -3.78 -29.57
N LYS A 64 3.77 -3.03 -28.61
CA LYS A 64 4.11 -3.21 -27.19
C LYS A 64 3.68 -4.58 -26.68
N VAL A 65 2.46 -5.03 -26.99
CA VAL A 65 1.98 -6.37 -26.63
C VAL A 65 2.88 -7.44 -27.22
N SER A 66 3.23 -7.37 -28.51
CA SER A 66 4.13 -8.33 -29.16
C SER A 66 5.50 -8.39 -28.48
N LYS A 67 6.08 -7.25 -28.13
CA LYS A 67 7.38 -7.20 -27.42
C LYS A 67 7.31 -7.83 -26.02
N LEU A 68 6.24 -7.56 -25.29
CA LEU A 68 6.01 -8.15 -23.96
C LEU A 68 5.75 -9.65 -24.06
N GLU A 69 5.03 -10.12 -25.09
CA GLU A 69 4.83 -11.55 -25.34
C GLU A 69 6.16 -12.26 -25.67
N GLU A 70 7.03 -11.64 -26.46
CA GLU A 70 8.39 -12.15 -26.70
C GLU A 70 9.25 -12.17 -25.42
N GLU A 71 9.13 -11.17 -24.56
CA GLU A 71 9.78 -11.15 -23.23
C GLU A 71 9.25 -12.30 -22.36
N ALA A 72 7.94 -12.48 -22.27
CA ALA A 72 7.30 -13.55 -21.50
C ALA A 72 7.66 -14.95 -22.01
N ALA A 73 7.82 -15.12 -23.33
CA ALA A 73 8.22 -16.38 -23.95
C ALA A 73 9.68 -16.76 -23.67
N LYS A 74 10.56 -15.78 -23.46
CA LYS A 74 11.97 -16.00 -23.08
C LYS A 74 12.12 -16.37 -21.61
N LEU A 75 11.14 -16.04 -20.77
CA LEU A 75 11.13 -16.40 -19.35
C LEU A 75 10.64 -17.85 -19.20
N ASP A 76 11.41 -18.68 -18.51
CA ASP A 76 11.13 -20.11 -18.33
C ASP A 76 9.69 -20.37 -17.81
N SER A 77 9.07 -21.45 -18.32
CA SER A 77 7.70 -21.86 -17.98
C SER A 77 7.62 -22.96 -16.92
N SER A 78 8.76 -23.57 -16.60
CA SER A 78 8.83 -24.63 -15.58
C SER A 78 8.52 -24.02 -14.20
N GLY A 79 7.47 -24.48 -13.52
CA GLY A 79 7.10 -24.03 -12.17
C GLY A 79 6.08 -22.88 -12.08
N GLU A 80 5.48 -22.44 -13.18
CA GLU A 80 4.49 -21.34 -13.17
C GLU A 80 3.29 -21.62 -12.24
N ALA A 81 2.78 -22.86 -12.22
CA ALA A 81 1.68 -23.25 -11.34
C ALA A 81 2.06 -23.18 -9.85
N GLU A 82 3.26 -23.66 -9.49
CA GLU A 82 3.76 -23.63 -8.11
C GLU A 82 4.01 -22.19 -7.63
N VAL A 83 4.48 -21.31 -8.53
CA VAL A 83 4.70 -19.90 -8.20
C VAL A 83 3.38 -19.15 -8.09
N ALA A 84 2.43 -19.43 -8.98
CA ALA A 84 1.09 -18.86 -8.89
C ALA A 84 0.41 -19.26 -7.57
N GLU A 85 0.53 -20.52 -7.16
CA GLU A 85 0.04 -21.01 -5.87
C GLU A 85 0.75 -20.31 -4.71
N TYR A 86 2.08 -20.22 -4.72
CA TYR A 86 2.87 -19.54 -3.69
C TYR A 86 2.51 -18.04 -3.56
N HIS A 87 2.33 -17.35 -4.70
CA HIS A 87 1.92 -15.95 -4.72
C HIS A 87 0.49 -15.78 -4.22
N LYS A 88 -0.42 -16.67 -4.60
CA LYS A 88 -1.80 -16.70 -4.09
C LYS A 88 -1.82 -16.87 -2.57
N LEU A 89 -1.04 -17.82 -2.03
CA LEU A 89 -0.88 -18.02 -0.59
C LEU A 89 -0.37 -16.75 0.11
N LYS A 90 0.67 -16.10 -0.43
CA LYS A 90 1.17 -14.82 0.12
C LYS A 90 0.11 -13.72 0.12
N LEU A 91 -0.68 -13.63 -0.94
CA LEU A 91 -1.72 -12.63 -1.08
C LEU A 91 -2.87 -12.88 -0.09
N GLU A 92 -3.30 -14.13 0.06
CA GLU A 92 -4.32 -14.53 1.04
C GLU A 92 -3.84 -14.24 2.48
N ILE A 93 -2.61 -14.61 2.83
CA ILE A 93 -2.01 -14.27 4.13
C ILE A 93 -2.01 -12.76 4.34
N SER A 94 -1.54 -11.98 3.36
CA SER A 94 -1.50 -10.51 3.46
C SER A 94 -2.89 -9.89 3.64
N GLN A 95 -3.93 -10.47 3.05
CA GLN A 95 -5.31 -10.02 3.23
C GLN A 95 -5.86 -10.35 4.61
N LEU A 96 -5.61 -11.57 5.10
CA LEU A 96 -6.02 -11.98 6.45
C LEU A 96 -5.26 -11.21 7.52
N GLU A 97 -3.96 -10.97 7.37
CA GLU A 97 -3.16 -10.14 8.29
C GLU A 97 -3.69 -8.71 8.37
N LYS A 98 -4.14 -8.12 7.25
CA LYS A 98 -4.77 -6.79 7.26
C LYS A 98 -6.08 -6.79 8.05
N LYS A 99 -6.92 -7.82 7.88
CA LYS A 99 -8.15 -7.96 8.67
C LYS A 99 -7.83 -8.14 10.15
N LEU A 100 -6.85 -9.00 10.46
CA LEU A 100 -6.38 -9.23 11.83
C LEU A 100 -5.90 -7.93 12.48
N MET A 101 -5.10 -7.15 11.76
CA MET A 101 -4.61 -5.86 12.25
C MET A 101 -5.74 -4.86 12.46
N ALA A 102 -6.77 -4.84 11.61
CA ALA A 102 -7.92 -3.96 11.80
C ALA A 102 -8.67 -4.28 13.11
N GLU A 103 -8.83 -5.57 13.44
CA GLU A 103 -9.45 -6.00 14.70
C GLU A 103 -8.56 -5.69 15.92
N ILE A 104 -7.26 -5.96 15.83
CA ILE A 104 -6.33 -5.68 16.93
C ILE A 104 -6.22 -4.17 17.19
N THR A 105 -6.28 -3.35 16.14
CA THR A 105 -6.09 -1.88 16.25
C THR A 105 -7.27 -1.16 16.90
N GLN A 106 -8.37 -1.88 17.16
CA GLN A 106 -9.49 -1.33 17.92
C GLN A 106 -9.00 -0.82 19.29
N PRO A 107 -9.36 0.42 19.68
CA PRO A 107 -8.85 1.00 20.91
C PRO A 107 -9.11 0.16 22.16
N GLU A 108 -10.22 -0.56 22.22
CA GLU A 108 -10.58 -1.44 23.33
C GLU A 108 -9.56 -2.57 23.55
N ARG A 109 -8.93 -3.05 22.48
CA ARG A 109 -7.99 -4.17 22.51
C ARG A 109 -6.54 -3.67 22.56
N ILE A 110 -6.16 -2.74 21.68
CA ILE A 110 -4.76 -2.35 21.48
C ILE A 110 -4.12 -1.66 22.70
N LEU A 111 -4.91 -0.94 23.51
CA LEU A 111 -4.39 -0.09 24.58
C LEU A 111 -3.67 -0.87 25.68
N TYR A 112 -4.12 -2.10 25.96
CA TYR A 112 -3.46 -2.98 26.94
C TYR A 112 -2.03 -3.37 26.51
N PHE A 113 -1.75 -3.37 25.21
CA PHE A 113 -0.46 -3.81 24.65
C PHE A 113 0.52 -2.67 24.43
N LEU A 114 0.01 -1.45 24.25
CA LEU A 114 0.79 -0.22 24.07
C LEU A 114 1.36 0.32 25.39
N GLN A 115 2.06 -0.56 26.10
CA GLN A 115 2.81 -0.21 27.29
C GLN A 115 4.13 0.47 26.92
N PRO A 116 4.66 1.37 27.77
CA PRO A 116 5.98 1.92 27.60
C PRO A 116 7.03 0.82 27.40
N GLY A 117 7.86 0.97 26.38
CA GLY A 117 8.89 0.02 25.98
C GLY A 117 8.47 -0.95 24.88
N ARG A 118 7.19 -1.02 24.53
CA ARG A 118 6.71 -1.94 23.48
C ARG A 118 7.26 -1.54 22.12
N LEU A 119 7.70 -2.52 21.34
CA LEU A 119 8.11 -2.31 19.95
C LEU A 119 6.90 -2.35 19.02
N VAL A 120 6.76 -1.30 18.21
CA VAL A 120 5.68 -1.13 17.23
C VAL A 120 6.26 -0.75 15.88
N LYS A 121 5.68 -1.27 14.80
CA LYS A 121 6.09 -0.94 13.44
C LYS A 121 5.12 0.06 12.84
N VAL A 122 5.62 1.20 12.37
CA VAL A 122 4.78 2.30 11.88
C VAL A 122 4.86 2.41 10.36
N ARG A 123 3.72 2.62 9.70
CA ARG A 123 3.62 2.76 8.24
C ARG A 123 2.60 3.82 7.86
N GLU A 124 2.97 4.73 6.98
CA GLU A 124 2.10 5.77 6.44
C GLU A 124 2.06 5.72 4.91
N GLY A 125 0.88 5.50 4.32
CA GLY A 125 0.65 5.66 2.87
C GLY A 125 1.55 4.82 1.94
N GLY A 126 2.15 3.74 2.45
CA GLY A 126 3.12 2.90 1.72
C GLY A 126 4.59 3.13 2.10
N THR A 127 4.89 4.19 2.86
CA THR A 127 6.21 4.44 3.45
C THR A 127 6.31 3.73 4.79
N ASP A 128 7.28 2.83 4.92
CA ASP A 128 7.59 2.14 6.17
C ASP A 128 8.51 3.02 7.01
N TRP A 129 8.05 3.44 8.19
CA TRP A 129 8.85 4.24 9.12
C TRP A 129 9.78 3.37 9.96
N GLY A 130 9.62 2.05 9.89
CA GLY A 130 10.39 1.07 10.63
C GLY A 130 9.83 0.81 12.04
N TRP A 131 10.68 0.22 12.87
CA TRP A 131 10.36 -0.12 14.25
C TRP A 131 10.61 1.07 15.17
N GLY A 132 9.61 1.40 15.97
CA GLY A 132 9.67 2.38 17.04
C GLY A 132 9.33 1.80 18.39
N VAL A 133 9.65 2.55 19.44
CA VAL A 133 9.36 2.17 20.83
C VAL A 133 8.25 3.05 21.38
N VAL A 134 7.19 2.45 21.91
CA VAL A 134 6.09 3.17 22.56
C VAL A 134 6.61 3.84 23.82
N VAL A 135 6.44 5.15 23.93
CA VAL A 135 6.80 5.96 25.10
C VAL A 135 5.57 6.18 25.96
N ASN A 136 4.50 6.68 25.35
CA ASN A 136 3.26 7.02 26.05
C ASN A 136 2.06 6.92 25.11
N VAL A 137 0.87 6.76 25.68
CA VAL A 137 -0.40 6.76 24.93
C VAL A 137 -1.30 7.82 25.52
N VAL A 138 -1.69 8.79 24.70
CA VAL A 138 -2.54 9.91 25.08
C VAL A 138 -3.89 9.78 24.40
N LYS A 139 -4.96 9.80 25.20
CA LYS A 139 -6.33 9.90 24.67
C LYS A 139 -6.56 11.34 24.21
N LYS A 140 -6.77 11.54 22.91
CA LYS A 140 -7.15 12.84 22.37
C LYS A 140 -8.67 12.97 22.47
N SER A 141 -9.12 13.89 23.32
CA SER A 141 -10.52 14.32 23.33
C SER A 141 -10.83 14.98 21.98
N PRO A 142 -12.04 14.77 21.42
CA PRO A 142 -12.46 15.54 20.25
C PRO A 142 -12.37 17.01 20.62
N ALA A 143 -11.59 17.77 19.85
CA ALA A 143 -11.46 19.20 20.07
C ALA A 143 -12.87 19.81 19.95
N ALA A 144 -13.24 20.66 20.91
CA ALA A 144 -14.41 21.53 20.80
C ALA A 144 -14.15 22.60 19.72
N SER A 145 -14.07 22.18 18.45
CA SER A 145 -14.02 23.06 17.30
C SER A 145 -15.33 22.85 16.55
N GLY A 146 -16.25 23.79 16.73
CA GLY A 146 -17.56 23.75 16.09
C GLY A 146 -17.43 23.92 14.59
N SER A 147 -17.66 22.85 13.83
CA SER A 147 -18.08 22.91 12.41
C SER A 147 -18.52 21.58 11.79
N LEU A 148 -18.59 20.46 12.53
CA LEU A 148 -19.02 19.17 11.97
C LEU A 148 -20.30 18.65 12.66
N PRO A 149 -21.30 18.16 11.89
CA PRO A 149 -22.51 17.57 12.46
C PRO A 149 -22.20 16.41 13.41
N ALA A 150 -22.88 16.37 14.57
CA ALA A 150 -22.68 15.40 15.64
C ALA A 150 -22.77 13.92 15.19
N ALA A 151 -23.51 13.63 14.11
CA ALA A 151 -23.62 12.30 13.52
C ALA A 151 -22.29 11.77 12.91
N LEU A 152 -21.42 12.65 12.40
CA LEU A 152 -20.09 12.27 11.88
C LEU A 152 -19.00 12.28 12.96
N ALA A 153 -19.23 12.99 14.07
CA ALA A 153 -18.34 13.02 15.23
C ALA A 153 -18.46 11.73 16.07
N SER A 154 -19.64 11.12 16.13
CA SER A 154 -19.92 9.92 16.93
C SER A 154 -19.25 8.65 16.37
N ALA A 155 -19.03 8.56 15.05
CA ALA A 155 -18.29 7.45 14.42
C ALA A 155 -16.77 7.48 14.67
N ARG A 156 -16.23 8.57 15.23
CA ARG A 156 -14.80 8.74 15.59
C ARG A 156 -14.61 8.92 17.10
N GLY A 157 -15.42 8.24 17.90
CA GLY A 157 -15.28 8.23 19.36
C GLY A 157 -13.90 7.75 19.78
N ASN A 158 -13.15 8.60 20.50
CA ASN A 158 -11.83 8.36 21.09
C ASN A 158 -10.69 8.12 20.07
N SER A 159 -10.11 9.20 19.53
CA SER A 159 -8.79 9.11 18.88
C SER A 159 -7.68 9.01 19.92
N TYR A 160 -6.77 8.04 19.79
CA TYR A 160 -5.57 7.94 20.62
C TYR A 160 -4.33 8.30 19.81
N ILE A 161 -3.40 9.00 20.45
CA ILE A 161 -2.07 9.30 19.94
C ILE A 161 -1.07 8.50 20.75
N VAL A 162 -0.18 7.81 20.06
CA VAL A 162 0.90 7.02 20.64
C VAL A 162 2.20 7.78 20.40
N ASP A 163 2.78 8.33 21.46
CA ASP A 163 4.10 8.93 21.41
C ASP A 163 5.11 7.81 21.23
N THR A 164 5.73 7.77 20.05
CA THR A 164 6.63 6.67 19.64
C THR A 164 8.02 7.22 19.36
N LEU A 165 9.03 6.61 19.97
CA LEU A 165 10.43 6.90 19.69
C LEU A 165 10.82 6.20 18.38
N LEU A 166 11.08 6.99 17.33
CA LEU A 166 11.40 6.52 15.98
C LEU A 166 12.77 7.02 15.54
N HIS A 167 13.45 6.23 14.70
CA HIS A 167 14.73 6.62 14.11
C HIS A 167 14.48 7.49 12.89
N CYS A 168 14.73 8.79 13.02
CA CYS A 168 14.47 9.78 11.99
C CYS A 168 15.79 10.23 11.34
N SER A 169 15.82 10.38 10.01
CA SER A 169 16.91 11.08 9.33
C SER A 169 16.91 12.58 9.67
N LEU A 170 18.10 13.21 9.61
CA LEU A 170 18.28 14.65 9.88
C LEU A 170 17.82 15.56 8.72
N GLY A 171 17.06 15.03 7.75
CA GLY A 171 16.73 15.69 6.49
C GLY A 171 15.36 16.37 6.44
N SER A 172 15.37 17.70 6.46
CA SER A 172 14.35 18.65 5.97
C SER A 172 12.87 18.39 6.30
N SER A 173 12.42 18.90 7.44
CA SER A 173 11.02 19.26 7.64
C SER A 173 10.71 20.53 6.84
N GLU A 174 10.38 20.43 5.55
CA GLU A 174 9.97 21.59 4.74
C GLU A 174 8.64 22.24 5.19
N ASN A 175 7.92 21.66 6.14
CA ASN A 175 6.73 22.27 6.74
C ASN A 175 6.84 22.20 8.27
N GLY A 176 7.14 23.33 8.90
CA GLY A 176 7.49 23.45 10.33
C GLY A 176 6.40 23.09 11.33
N SER A 177 6.06 21.81 11.48
CA SER A 177 5.37 21.36 12.71
C SER A 177 5.73 19.95 13.17
N HIS A 178 6.09 19.00 12.31
CA HIS A 178 6.49 17.66 12.75
C HIS A 178 7.57 17.05 11.85
N PRO A 179 8.68 16.52 12.41
CA PRO A 179 9.69 15.81 11.66
C PRO A 179 9.06 14.56 11.05
N LYS A 180 9.16 14.40 9.73
CA LYS A 180 8.72 13.19 9.05
C LYS A 180 9.65 12.05 9.43
N PRO A 181 9.16 10.98 10.09
CA PRO A 181 10.01 9.86 10.46
C PRO A 181 10.33 9.07 9.20
N CYS A 182 11.46 9.38 8.59
CA CYS A 182 12.01 8.55 7.53
C CYS A 182 13.12 7.73 8.19
N PRO A 183 13.10 6.38 8.10
CA PRO A 183 14.24 5.60 8.54
C PRO A 183 15.44 6.07 7.72
N PRO A 184 16.57 6.41 8.38
CA PRO A 184 17.75 6.88 7.66
C PRO A 184 18.21 5.82 6.67
N ARG A 185 18.72 6.27 5.52
CA ARG A 185 19.28 5.34 4.54
C ARG A 185 20.46 4.58 5.16
N PRO A 186 20.78 3.36 4.70
CA PRO A 186 21.96 2.65 5.20
C PRO A 186 23.22 3.53 5.10
N GLY A 187 23.81 3.88 6.25
CA GLY A 187 24.98 4.76 6.35
C GLY A 187 24.70 6.24 6.66
N GLU A 188 23.43 6.67 6.68
CA GLU A 188 23.03 8.01 7.10
C GLU A 188 22.90 8.09 8.63
N LYS A 189 23.40 9.18 9.23
CA LYS A 189 23.23 9.42 10.67
C LYS A 189 21.81 9.94 10.91
N GLY A 190 20.98 9.11 11.53
CA GLY A 190 19.67 9.53 12.05
C GLY A 190 19.68 9.65 13.57
N GLU A 191 18.76 10.44 14.11
CA GLU A 191 18.53 10.60 15.54
C GLU A 191 17.21 9.96 15.94
N MET A 192 17.16 9.40 17.15
CA MET A 192 15.90 8.94 17.73
C MET A 192 15.07 10.15 18.15
N GLN A 193 13.81 10.24 17.75
CA GLN A 193 12.93 11.34 18.12
C GLN A 193 11.56 10.82 18.53
N VAL A 194 10.94 11.48 19.51
CA VAL A 194 9.57 11.17 19.94
C VAL A 194 8.61 11.82 18.95
N VAL A 195 7.81 10.99 18.29
CA VAL A 195 6.87 11.40 17.26
C VAL A 195 5.46 10.96 17.67
N PRO A 196 4.45 11.85 17.62
CA PRO A 196 3.07 11.47 17.87
C PRO A 196 2.51 10.66 16.69
N VAL A 197 2.19 9.39 16.92
CA VAL A 197 1.67 8.45 15.90
C VAL A 197 0.20 8.16 16.16
N GLN A 198 -0.64 8.23 15.12
CA GLN A 198 -2.03 7.79 15.23
C GLN A 198 -2.11 6.26 15.26
N LEU A 199 -3.03 5.68 16.04
CA LEU A 199 -3.25 4.23 16.11
C LEU A 199 -3.34 3.56 14.73
N ALA A 200 -4.01 4.21 13.77
CA ALA A 200 -4.20 3.68 12.41
C ALA A 200 -2.90 3.51 11.60
N LEU A 201 -1.80 4.15 12.01
CA LEU A 201 -0.49 4.03 11.36
C LEU A 201 0.33 2.85 11.92
N ILE A 202 -0.12 2.21 13.00
CA ILE A 202 0.54 1.05 13.58
C ILE A 202 0.24 -0.17 12.71
N SER A 203 1.28 -0.69 12.06
CA SER A 203 1.18 -1.84 11.15
C SER A 203 1.45 -3.18 11.82
N THR A 204 2.24 -3.21 12.90
CA THR A 204 2.61 -4.44 13.61
C THR A 204 2.98 -4.13 15.05
N ILE A 205 2.63 -5.01 15.97
CA ILE A 205 3.04 -4.94 17.38
C ILE A 205 3.94 -6.14 17.67
N SER A 206 5.09 -5.91 18.28
CA SER A 206 6.02 -6.96 18.68
C SER A 206 5.71 -7.47 20.09
N LYS A 207 6.02 -8.74 20.35
CA LYS A 207 5.97 -9.32 21.70
C LYS A 207 7.03 -8.72 22.63
N ILE A 208 8.12 -8.19 22.08
CA ILE A 208 9.29 -7.71 22.83
C ILE A 208 9.05 -6.29 23.39
N ARG A 209 9.58 -6.06 24.59
CA ARG A 209 9.70 -4.74 25.20
C ARG A 209 11.16 -4.41 25.45
N VAL A 210 11.50 -3.14 25.30
CA VAL A 210 12.81 -2.57 25.62
C VAL A 210 12.66 -1.69 26.86
N SER A 211 13.67 -1.66 27.72
CA SER A 211 13.72 -0.71 28.83
C SER A 211 13.90 0.69 28.29
N ILE A 212 13.01 1.62 28.65
CA ILE A 212 13.09 3.03 28.27
C ILE A 212 13.58 3.85 29.47
N PRO A 213 14.53 4.77 29.29
CA PRO A 213 14.87 5.78 30.29
C PRO A 213 13.66 6.62 30.71
N SER A 214 13.60 7.04 31.97
CA SER A 214 12.51 7.89 32.49
C SER A 214 12.47 9.29 31.87
N ASP A 215 13.61 9.79 31.39
CA ASP A 215 13.72 11.07 30.68
C ASP A 215 14.37 10.86 29.30
N LEU A 216 13.64 11.25 28.26
CA LEU A 216 14.06 11.15 26.85
C LEU A 216 14.49 12.49 26.25
N ARG A 217 14.55 13.57 27.04
CA ARG A 217 15.10 14.86 26.59
C ARG A 217 16.60 14.76 26.26
N PRO A 218 17.43 14.08 27.08
CA PRO A 218 18.85 13.90 26.77
C PRO A 218 19.07 13.08 25.50
N VAL A 219 20.04 13.45 24.67
CA VAL A 219 20.37 12.74 23.42
C VAL A 219 20.95 11.35 23.74
N GLU A 220 21.68 11.24 24.84
CA GLU A 220 22.34 10.03 25.32
C GLU A 220 21.31 8.96 25.69
N ALA A 221 20.21 9.35 26.35
CA ALA A 221 19.11 8.46 26.68
C ALA A 221 18.42 7.91 25.42
N ARG A 222 18.21 8.76 24.42
CA ARG A 222 17.64 8.37 23.12
C ARG A 222 18.60 7.46 22.34
N GLN A 223 19.90 7.72 22.38
CA GLN A 223 20.94 6.88 21.76
C GLN A 223 21.05 5.49 22.40
N SER A 224 20.97 5.38 23.72
CA SER A 224 20.98 4.08 24.41
C SER A 224 19.83 3.19 23.94
N THR A 225 18.64 3.78 23.78
CA THR A 225 17.46 3.07 23.26
C THR A 225 17.65 2.67 21.79
N LEU A 226 18.25 3.53 20.95
CA LEU A 226 18.60 3.19 19.56
C LEU A 226 19.51 1.96 19.48
N LEU A 227 20.55 1.91 20.30
CA LEU A 227 21.49 0.78 20.32
C LEU A 227 20.77 -0.52 20.71
N ALA A 228 19.89 -0.48 21.70
CA ALA A 228 19.09 -1.64 22.09
C ALA A 228 18.18 -2.14 20.96
N VAL A 229 17.53 -1.22 20.22
CA VAL A 229 16.70 -1.58 19.06
C VAL A 229 17.55 -2.15 17.92
N GLN A 230 18.73 -1.58 17.66
CA GLN A 230 19.66 -2.10 16.64
C GLN A 230 20.20 -3.49 17.00
N GLU A 231 20.51 -3.73 18.27
CA GLU A 231 20.94 -5.04 18.76
C GLU A 231 19.84 -6.10 18.57
N LEU A 232 18.57 -5.74 18.83
CA LEU A 232 17.44 -6.60 18.54
C LEU A 232 17.31 -6.90 17.04
N GLY A 233 17.53 -5.91 16.17
CA GLY A 233 17.58 -6.13 14.72
C GLY A 233 18.67 -7.12 14.30
N LYS A 234 19.86 -7.04 14.92
CA LYS A 234 20.96 -8.00 14.68
C LYS A 234 20.63 -9.40 15.21
N ARG A 235 19.96 -9.49 16.36
CA ARG A 235 19.59 -10.76 17.01
C ARG A 235 18.45 -11.48 16.27
N PHE A 236 17.58 -10.74 15.61
CA PHE A 236 16.43 -11.26 14.86
C PHE A 236 16.51 -10.88 13.37
N PRO A 237 17.42 -11.50 12.59
CA PRO A 237 17.62 -11.16 11.18
C PRO A 237 16.39 -11.47 10.30
N GLN A 238 15.55 -12.42 10.71
CA GLN A 238 14.31 -12.77 10.00
C GLN A 238 13.11 -11.87 10.40
N GLY A 239 13.30 -10.93 11.33
CA GLY A 239 12.26 -10.04 11.83
C GLY A 239 11.88 -10.31 13.29
N LEU A 240 11.36 -9.27 13.95
CA LEU A 240 10.95 -9.35 15.35
C LEU A 240 9.66 -10.20 15.50
N PRO A 241 9.54 -10.98 16.59
CA PRO A 241 8.36 -11.79 16.83
C PRO A 241 7.12 -10.90 17.01
N LYS A 242 6.12 -11.14 16.15
CA LYS A 242 4.82 -10.47 16.20
C LYS A 242 4.03 -10.92 17.44
N LEU A 243 3.20 -10.03 17.97
CA LEU A 243 2.25 -10.34 19.03
C LEU A 243 1.13 -11.23 18.49
N ASN A 244 0.82 -12.34 19.16
CA ASN A 244 -0.30 -13.19 18.81
C ASN A 244 -1.52 -12.81 19.67
N PRO A 245 -2.64 -12.33 19.08
CA PRO A 245 -3.76 -11.86 19.87
C PRO A 245 -4.47 -13.00 20.63
N VAL A 246 -4.48 -14.24 20.15
CA VAL A 246 -5.11 -15.32 20.92
C VAL A 246 -4.21 -15.75 22.07
N LYS A 247 -2.96 -16.11 21.76
CA LYS A 247 -2.04 -16.73 22.73
C LYS A 247 -1.47 -15.73 23.73
N ASP A 248 -1.17 -14.50 23.32
CA ASP A 248 -0.54 -13.50 24.17
C ASP A 248 -1.55 -12.53 24.81
N THR A 249 -2.77 -12.43 24.27
CA THR A 249 -3.75 -11.42 24.70
C THR A 249 -5.01 -11.97 25.35
N GLY A 250 -5.20 -13.30 25.33
CA GLY A 250 -6.32 -13.96 26.01
C GLY A 250 -7.69 -13.57 25.44
N ILE A 251 -7.72 -13.13 24.17
CA ILE A 251 -8.98 -12.84 23.50
C ILE A 251 -9.65 -14.17 23.13
N GLU A 252 -10.85 -14.38 23.66
CA GLU A 252 -11.67 -15.58 23.43
C GLU A 252 -12.72 -15.38 22.31
N ASP A 253 -12.62 -14.28 21.57
CA ASP A 253 -13.53 -13.97 20.47
C ASP A 253 -13.41 -15.02 19.35
N SER A 254 -14.48 -15.76 19.09
CA SER A 254 -14.50 -16.88 18.15
C SER A 254 -14.06 -16.44 16.75
N GLU A 255 -14.49 -15.27 16.29
CA GLU A 255 -14.14 -14.77 14.96
C GLU A 255 -12.64 -14.47 14.83
N LEU A 256 -12.05 -13.87 15.87
CA LEU A 256 -10.62 -13.56 15.91
C LEU A 256 -9.77 -14.83 16.04
N VAL A 257 -10.22 -15.79 16.85
CA VAL A 257 -9.55 -17.08 17.04
C VAL A 257 -9.51 -17.86 15.72
N GLU A 258 -10.63 -17.93 15.01
CA GLU A 258 -10.69 -18.53 13.67
C GLU A 258 -9.74 -17.84 12.69
N LEU A 259 -9.73 -16.49 12.70
CA LEU A 259 -8.89 -15.72 11.79
C LEU A 259 -7.40 -15.92 12.06
N VAL A 260 -6.98 -15.97 13.33
CA VAL A 260 -5.58 -16.30 13.71
C VAL A 260 -5.23 -17.72 13.31
N ASN A 261 -6.10 -18.69 13.56
CA ASN A 261 -5.86 -20.08 13.18
C ASN A 261 -5.74 -20.24 11.66
N GLN A 262 -6.55 -19.53 10.87
CA GLN A 262 -6.44 -19.51 9.41
C GLN A 262 -5.10 -18.92 8.95
N VAL A 263 -4.64 -17.82 9.55
CA VAL A 263 -3.32 -17.24 9.24
C VAL A 263 -2.21 -18.24 9.58
N GLU A 264 -2.21 -18.83 10.78
CA GLU A 264 -1.19 -19.82 11.19
C GLU A 264 -1.17 -21.04 10.25
N GLN A 265 -2.33 -21.53 9.80
CA GLN A 265 -2.42 -22.64 8.85
C GLN A 265 -1.87 -22.27 7.47
N LEU A 266 -2.20 -21.08 6.95
CA LEU A 266 -1.67 -20.62 5.67
C LEU A 266 -0.17 -20.35 5.74
N GLU A 267 0.34 -19.79 6.84
CA GLU A 267 1.76 -19.61 7.07
C GLU A 267 2.48 -20.97 7.09
N GLN A 268 1.95 -21.97 7.80
CA GLN A 268 2.52 -23.33 7.80
C GLN A 268 2.56 -23.94 6.39
N LYS A 269 1.50 -23.76 5.59
CA LYS A 269 1.48 -24.18 4.18
C LYS A 269 2.53 -23.45 3.36
N LEU A 270 2.67 -22.14 3.56
CA LEU A 270 3.69 -21.32 2.90
C LEU A 270 5.12 -21.78 3.27
N PHE A 271 5.37 -22.09 4.55
CA PHE A 271 6.67 -22.60 5.02
C PHE A 271 6.98 -24.00 4.51
N ALA A 272 5.96 -24.86 4.40
CA ALA A 272 6.10 -26.20 3.84
C ALA A 272 6.34 -26.20 2.32
N HIS A 273 5.91 -25.13 1.63
CA HIS A 273 5.97 -25.01 0.18
C HIS A 273 7.40 -25.16 -0.38
N PRO A 274 7.61 -25.93 -1.46
CA PRO A 274 8.94 -26.15 -2.07
C PRO A 274 9.69 -24.85 -2.36
N LEU A 275 9.00 -23.86 -2.95
CA LEU A 275 9.55 -22.53 -3.26
C LEU A 275 10.05 -21.72 -2.04
N ASN A 276 9.59 -22.04 -0.83
CA ASN A 276 10.09 -21.38 0.38
C ASN A 276 11.39 -22.02 0.88
N LYS A 277 11.63 -23.29 0.52
CA LYS A 277 12.84 -24.06 0.87
C LYS A 277 13.92 -23.94 -0.20
N SER A 278 13.53 -23.88 -1.47
CA SER A 278 14.43 -23.55 -2.57
C SER A 278 14.66 -22.04 -2.57
N GLN A 279 15.74 -21.61 -1.92
CA GLN A 279 16.13 -20.20 -1.80
C GLN A 279 16.67 -19.61 -3.14
N ASP A 280 16.15 -20.06 -4.28
CA ASP A 280 16.53 -19.57 -5.61
C ASP A 280 15.83 -18.23 -5.89
N GLU A 281 16.39 -17.15 -5.31
CA GLU A 281 15.90 -15.79 -5.51
C GLU A 281 15.82 -15.41 -6.99
N HIS A 282 16.68 -15.96 -7.83
CA HIS A 282 16.69 -15.72 -9.27
C HIS A 282 15.45 -16.29 -9.96
N GLN A 283 15.03 -17.50 -9.58
CA GLN A 283 13.81 -18.10 -10.11
C GLN A 283 12.60 -17.27 -9.66
N LEU A 284 12.50 -16.94 -8.38
CA LEU A 284 11.40 -16.12 -7.85
C LEU A 284 11.28 -14.76 -8.56
N LYS A 285 12.40 -14.07 -8.81
CA LYS A 285 12.44 -12.80 -9.55
C LYS A 285 12.01 -12.97 -11.01
N THR A 286 12.44 -14.04 -11.67
CA THR A 286 12.10 -14.35 -13.06
C THR A 286 10.60 -14.58 -13.21
N PHE A 287 10.00 -15.33 -12.28
CA PHE A 287 8.56 -15.57 -12.27
C PHE A 287 7.74 -14.34 -11.89
N GLN A 288 8.18 -13.55 -10.90
CA GLN A 288 7.54 -12.27 -10.57
C GLN A 288 7.50 -11.35 -11.80
N ARG A 289 8.64 -11.23 -12.49
CA ARG A 289 8.73 -10.46 -13.72
C ARG A 289 7.79 -10.99 -14.79
N LYS A 290 7.70 -12.31 -14.96
CA LYS A 290 6.78 -12.94 -15.92
C LYS A 290 5.31 -12.67 -15.58
N ALA A 291 4.94 -12.74 -14.30
CA ALA A 291 3.58 -12.44 -13.84
C ALA A 291 3.21 -10.97 -14.06
N GLU A 292 4.13 -10.04 -13.78
CA GLU A 292 3.98 -8.61 -14.09
C GLU A 292 3.79 -8.38 -15.58
N VAL A 293 4.65 -8.95 -16.42
CA VAL A 293 4.57 -8.86 -17.88
C VAL A 293 3.26 -9.46 -18.39
N ASN A 294 2.83 -10.61 -17.87
CA ASN A 294 1.54 -11.22 -18.22
C ASN A 294 0.36 -10.35 -17.80
N HIS A 295 0.42 -9.73 -16.62
CA HIS A 295 -0.61 -8.80 -16.17
C HIS A 295 -0.67 -7.54 -17.06
N GLU A 296 0.48 -6.97 -17.43
CA GLU A 296 0.58 -5.87 -18.38
C GLU A 296 0.03 -6.25 -19.76
N ILE A 297 0.35 -7.45 -20.26
CA ILE A 297 -0.22 -7.98 -21.51
C ILE A 297 -1.75 -8.08 -21.39
N GLN A 298 -2.29 -8.61 -20.30
CA GLN A 298 -3.72 -8.70 -20.08
C GLN A 298 -4.38 -7.31 -20.05
N GLN A 299 -3.79 -6.35 -19.33
CA GLN A 299 -4.31 -4.97 -19.29
C GLN A 299 -4.28 -4.30 -20.67
N LEU A 300 -3.20 -4.48 -21.44
CA LEU A 300 -3.08 -3.92 -22.79
C LEU A 300 -4.02 -4.62 -23.78
N LYS A 301 -4.20 -5.95 -23.69
CA LYS A 301 -5.19 -6.70 -24.47
C LYS A 301 -6.60 -6.27 -24.13
N LEU A 302 -6.95 -6.13 -22.85
CA LEU A 302 -8.23 -5.57 -22.42
C LEU A 302 -8.42 -4.17 -22.96
N LYS A 303 -7.38 -3.32 -22.94
CA LYS A 303 -7.43 -1.99 -23.54
C LYS A 303 -7.71 -2.08 -25.05
N ILE A 304 -7.05 -2.97 -25.80
CA ILE A 304 -7.35 -3.20 -27.23
C ILE A 304 -8.79 -3.68 -27.43
N VAL A 305 -9.28 -4.60 -26.59
CA VAL A 305 -10.63 -5.16 -26.67
C VAL A 305 -11.68 -4.09 -26.38
N ILE A 306 -11.52 -3.33 -25.29
CA ILE A 306 -12.38 -2.19 -24.95
C ILE A 306 -12.36 -1.16 -26.09
N LEU A 307 -11.18 -0.87 -26.66
CA LEU A 307 -11.03 0.04 -27.79
C LEU A 307 -11.68 -0.49 -29.09
N ARG A 308 -11.85 -1.81 -29.23
CA ARG A 308 -12.54 -2.42 -30.38
C ARG A 308 -14.05 -2.58 -30.18
N ILE A 309 -14.50 -2.76 -28.93
CA ILE A 309 -15.91 -3.03 -28.58
C ILE A 309 -16.68 -1.75 -28.25
N VAL A 310 -16.01 -0.65 -27.87
CA VAL A 310 -16.66 0.62 -27.53
C VAL A 310 -16.46 1.64 -28.67
N PRO A 311 -17.29 1.59 -29.73
CA PRO A 311 -17.43 2.74 -30.61
C PRO A 311 -18.22 3.80 -29.84
N ALA A 312 -17.52 4.71 -29.15
CA ALA A 312 -18.03 5.94 -28.53
C ALA A 312 -19.52 5.90 -28.11
N TYR A 313 -19.86 5.05 -27.13
CA TYR A 313 -21.12 5.13 -26.39
C TYR A 313 -20.97 6.06 -25.18
#